data_AF-A0A1B9HXK9-F1
#
_entry.id   AF-A0A1B9HXK9-F1
#
_cell.length_a   1.000
_cell.length_b   1.000
_cell.length_c   1.000
_cell.angle_alpha   90.00
_cell.angle_beta   90.00
_cell.angle_gamma   90.00
#
_symmetry.space_group_name_H-M   'P 1'
#
loop_
_entity.id
_entity.type
_entity.pdbx_description
1 polymer ?
#
loop_
_entity_poly.entity_id
_entity_poly.type
_entity_poly.pdbx_seq_one_letter_code
_entity_poly.pdbx_strand_id
1 'polypeptide(L)'
;MGYIQIPLYELVSRLPTPHPQNGLDVFIGLATVHLMILTHLTPHTGGWRLFRMGIIAPLCLTGFGYIVVGQIEKDDLTHWGTCVLMCIYSMRVLEYFVFFPAEENCHRIVPRSQIHPRAKSTHLMTPESNELEDDEVLIAEPVPAPFTLKKLYWSWSLIWSYRGIGWNYQCPLPSESTNHPFSRKSSRLSWGYATIRYYIIGYLIDDFFRSIRNIYGKEFFAGNIPYNTLNQFERGLYSTAVVIRVWFGLIHSWTISAIIFVTLGGILGWNDEIFAPWGWPPMFGSLNQLWKHPGLSTMWSKTWHGYNRRWLYVLGWIGIGENVLGLTHTGISSHPNMPPSEKSSNSSNTSGQISPSHPIPTSSPSSSSSTNQKVNLPTRKISNRLMIENLIKSFITFLLSGFNHDVGSFALILKNNPPAQSQIKTSIYLTDIFKLTPFFVIQPIGLILEAIFKINYRKFKIYYLGISKGKESSLLIFFERLFGFIWTWVWLGWTARFFVQGMIQLGAYRRDGDRDLYWNLFGGLIWGKWYI
;
A
#
# COMPACT_ATOMS: atom_id res chain seq x y z
N MET A 1 18.55 -33.41 0.26
CA MET A 1 19.28 -32.37 1.04
C MET A 1 18.39 -31.96 2.19
N GLY A 2 18.80 -32.23 3.44
CA GLY A 2 18.07 -31.73 4.60
C GLY A 2 18.19 -30.20 4.65
N TYR A 3 17.06 -29.50 4.73
CA TYR A 3 17.09 -28.05 4.94
C TYR A 3 17.61 -27.77 6.35
N ILE A 4 18.52 -26.81 6.49
CA ILE A 4 19.00 -26.36 7.81
C ILE A 4 17.79 -25.80 8.56
N GLN A 5 17.36 -26.50 9.60
CA GLN A 5 16.28 -26.09 10.46
C GLN A 5 16.88 -25.34 11.66
N ILE A 6 16.73 -24.00 11.67
CA ILE A 6 17.15 -23.17 12.80
C ILE A 6 16.00 -23.16 13.82
N PRO A 7 16.15 -23.79 14.98
CA PRO A 7 15.11 -23.80 15.99
C PRO A 7 15.02 -22.43 16.69
N LEU A 8 13.80 -22.00 16.98
CA LEU A 8 13.51 -20.70 17.60
C LEU A 8 13.06 -20.80 19.06
N TYR A 9 13.11 -22.00 19.66
CA TYR A 9 12.63 -22.20 21.04
C TYR A 9 13.31 -21.26 22.04
N GLU A 10 14.61 -21.01 21.90
CA GLU A 10 15.35 -20.14 22.81
C GLU A 10 14.89 -18.69 22.69
N LEU A 11 14.73 -18.19 21.47
CA LEU A 11 14.20 -16.86 21.22
C LEU A 11 12.78 -16.73 21.78
N VAL A 12 11.89 -17.66 21.44
CA VAL A 12 10.48 -17.66 21.85
C VAL A 12 10.35 -17.76 23.37
N SER A 13 11.20 -18.53 24.06
CA SER A 13 11.19 -18.64 25.52
C SER A 13 11.54 -17.35 26.26
N ARG A 14 12.20 -16.40 25.58
CA ARG A 14 12.56 -15.09 26.13
C ARG A 14 11.55 -14.00 25.83
N LEU A 15 10.51 -14.30 25.03
CA LEU A 15 9.47 -13.33 24.72
C LEU A 15 8.48 -13.19 25.88
N PRO A 16 7.81 -12.03 26.00
CA PRO A 16 6.69 -11.86 26.93
C PRO A 16 5.65 -12.96 26.75
N THR A 17 5.05 -13.41 27.84
CA THR A 17 3.95 -14.38 27.78
C THR A 17 2.76 -13.78 27.03
N PRO A 18 2.27 -14.42 25.96
CA PRO A 18 1.10 -13.91 25.24
C PRO A 18 -0.14 -13.90 26.13
N HIS A 19 -0.96 -12.86 26.01
CA HIS A 19 -2.20 -12.67 26.76
C HIS A 19 -3.35 -12.24 25.82
N PRO A 20 -4.62 -12.41 26.20
CA PRO A 20 -5.73 -11.80 25.46
C PRO A 20 -5.64 -10.27 25.49
N GLN A 21 -5.95 -9.63 24.36
CA GLN A 21 -5.98 -8.17 24.25
C GLN A 21 -6.79 -7.53 25.38
N ASN A 22 -6.21 -6.50 26.00
CA ASN A 22 -6.85 -5.69 27.02
C ASN A 22 -6.63 -4.18 26.73
N GLY A 23 -7.20 -3.33 27.58
CA GLY A 23 -7.13 -1.87 27.39
C GLY A 23 -5.71 -1.29 27.44
N LEU A 24 -4.77 -1.94 28.16
CA LEU A 24 -3.39 -1.50 28.24
C LEU A 24 -2.68 -1.68 26.89
N ASP A 25 -2.96 -2.76 26.16
CA ASP A 25 -2.36 -3.00 24.85
C ASP A 25 -2.77 -1.92 23.84
N VAL A 26 -4.07 -1.58 23.84
CA VAL A 26 -4.61 -0.49 23.03
C VAL A 26 -3.95 0.84 23.41
N PHE A 27 -3.80 1.10 24.72
CA PHE A 27 -3.11 2.28 25.20
C PHE A 27 -1.64 2.32 24.77
N ILE A 28 -0.89 1.22 24.88
CA ILE A 28 0.52 1.14 24.46
C ILE A 28 0.63 1.42 22.96
N GLY A 29 -0.20 0.79 22.13
CA GLY A 29 -0.20 1.01 20.68
C GLY A 29 -0.47 2.47 20.34
N LEU A 30 -1.54 3.06 20.89
CA LEU A 30 -1.90 4.45 20.64
C LEU A 30 -0.86 5.42 21.21
N ALA A 31 -0.38 5.21 22.44
CA ALA A 31 0.65 6.04 23.08
C ALA A 31 1.95 6.02 22.27
N THR A 32 2.31 4.88 21.68
CA THR A 32 3.49 4.77 20.82
C THR A 32 3.33 5.60 19.54
N VAL A 33 2.16 5.55 18.89
CA VAL A 33 1.84 6.40 17.73
C VAL A 33 1.88 7.88 18.11
N HIS A 34 1.30 8.26 19.25
CA HIS A 34 1.31 9.64 19.72
C HIS A 34 2.72 10.10 20.10
N LEU A 35 3.55 9.23 20.69
CA LEU A 35 4.95 9.51 20.94
C LEU A 35 5.70 9.84 19.65
N MET A 36 5.43 9.11 18.55
CA MET A 36 6.00 9.46 17.25
C MET A 36 5.58 10.87 16.79
N ILE A 37 4.28 11.18 16.89
CA ILE A 37 3.72 12.48 16.50
C ILE A 37 4.33 13.62 17.32
N LEU A 38 4.37 13.47 18.64
CA LEU A 38 4.92 14.46 19.56
C LEU A 38 6.42 14.65 19.34
N THR A 39 7.15 13.57 19.06
CA THR A 39 8.58 13.64 18.76
C THR A 39 8.86 14.45 17.50
N HIS A 40 8.00 14.38 16.47
CA HIS A 40 8.13 15.24 15.29
C HIS A 40 7.88 16.73 15.56
N LEU A 41 7.36 17.13 16.72
CA LEU A 41 7.25 18.54 17.10
C LEU A 41 8.61 19.17 17.38
N THR A 42 9.60 18.36 17.75
CA THR A 42 10.94 18.81 18.12
C THR A 42 11.69 19.36 16.90
N PRO A 43 12.66 20.29 17.07
CA PRO A 43 13.41 20.83 15.95
C PRO A 43 14.34 19.77 15.33
N HIS A 44 14.58 19.85 14.02
CA HIS A 44 15.48 18.96 13.30
C HIS A 44 16.96 19.41 13.41
N THR A 45 17.49 19.44 14.62
CA THR A 45 18.90 19.75 14.91
C THR A 45 19.69 18.47 15.21
N GLY A 46 21.02 18.52 15.15
CA GLY A 46 21.88 17.35 15.40
C GLY A 46 21.57 16.63 16.73
N GLY A 47 21.41 17.37 17.83
CA GLY A 47 21.09 16.80 19.14
C GLY A 47 19.73 16.09 19.17
N TRP A 48 18.69 16.71 18.60
CA TRP A 48 17.36 16.09 18.52
C TRP A 48 17.32 14.90 17.57
N ARG A 49 18.10 14.91 16.47
CA ARG A 49 18.25 13.72 15.60
C ARG A 49 18.81 12.54 16.36
N LEU A 50 19.89 12.76 17.12
CA LEU A 50 20.49 11.72 17.96
C LEU A 50 19.51 11.22 19.03
N PHE A 51 18.74 12.12 19.66
CA PHE A 51 17.68 11.73 20.60
C PHE A 51 16.61 10.85 19.95
N ARG A 52 16.13 11.24 18.76
CA ARG A 52 15.13 10.47 18.00
C ARG A 52 15.65 9.08 17.64
N MET A 53 16.87 8.99 17.14
CA MET A 53 17.50 7.73 16.72
C MET A 53 17.87 6.83 17.90
N GLY A 54 18.48 7.40 18.94
CA GLY A 54 19.08 6.64 20.04
C GLY A 54 18.11 6.30 21.16
N ILE A 55 17.02 7.07 21.33
CA ILE A 55 16.07 6.89 22.44
C ILE A 55 14.67 6.60 21.91
N ILE A 56 14.09 7.51 21.12
CA ILE A 56 12.68 7.38 20.72
C ILE A 56 12.46 6.19 19.80
N ALA A 57 13.31 5.98 18.79
CA ALA A 57 13.14 4.86 17.87
C ALA A 57 13.18 3.49 18.59
N PRO A 58 14.17 3.17 19.45
CA PRO A 58 14.14 1.96 20.27
C PRO A 58 12.89 1.82 21.14
N LEU A 59 12.42 2.90 21.76
CA LEU A 59 11.20 2.88 22.57
C LEU A 59 9.96 2.54 21.72
N CYS A 60 9.79 3.19 20.57
CA CYS A 60 8.66 2.92 19.69
C CYS A 60 8.72 1.50 19.09
N LEU A 61 9.90 1.04 18.68
CA LEU A 61 10.10 -0.32 18.18
C LEU A 61 9.78 -1.36 19.27
N THR A 62 10.13 -1.07 20.53
CA THR A 62 9.78 -1.91 21.68
C THR A 62 8.27 -1.92 21.92
N GLY A 63 7.61 -0.76 21.86
CA GLY A 63 6.16 -0.65 22.02
C GLY A 63 5.39 -1.45 20.96
N PHE A 64 5.70 -1.27 19.68
CA PHE A 64 5.08 -2.03 18.60
C PHE A 64 5.46 -3.52 18.63
N GLY A 65 6.72 -3.83 18.94
CA GLY A 65 7.20 -5.20 19.11
C GLY A 65 6.47 -5.94 20.24
N TYR A 66 6.21 -5.26 21.36
CA TYR A 66 5.42 -5.79 22.47
C TYR A 66 4.01 -6.17 22.02
N ILE A 67 3.32 -5.31 21.26
CA ILE A 67 1.98 -5.63 20.74
C ILE A 67 2.02 -6.86 19.83
N VAL A 68 3.04 -7.00 18.98
CA VAL A 68 3.19 -8.15 18.07
C VAL A 68 3.36 -9.47 18.83
N VAL A 69 4.13 -9.47 19.93
CA VAL A 69 4.50 -10.72 20.63
C VAL A 69 3.64 -11.03 21.84
N GLY A 70 3.11 -10.00 22.51
CA GLY A 70 2.42 -10.11 23.79
C GLY A 70 0.90 -10.14 23.66
N GLN A 71 0.32 -9.38 22.72
CA GLN A 71 -1.13 -9.33 22.56
C GLN A 71 -1.63 -10.53 21.75
N ILE A 72 -2.82 -11.05 22.08
CA ILE A 72 -3.58 -12.00 21.27
C ILE A 72 -4.97 -11.43 20.99
N GLU A 73 -5.26 -11.18 19.71
CA GLU A 73 -6.62 -10.87 19.25
C GLU A 73 -7.52 -12.09 19.29
N LYS A 74 -8.83 -11.87 19.41
CA LYS A 74 -9.84 -12.94 19.38
C LYS A 74 -9.85 -13.65 18.02
N ASP A 75 -10.03 -12.91 16.92
CA ASP A 75 -10.02 -13.41 15.55
C ASP A 75 -8.57 -13.60 15.03
N ASP A 76 -8.27 -14.75 14.43
CA ASP A 76 -6.93 -15.08 13.95
C ASP A 76 -6.48 -14.15 12.81
N LEU A 77 -7.38 -13.83 11.87
CA LEU A 77 -7.00 -12.97 10.77
C LEU A 77 -6.84 -11.51 11.19
N THR A 78 -7.66 -11.05 12.14
CA THR A 78 -7.47 -9.74 12.78
C THR A 78 -6.17 -9.70 13.58
N HIS A 79 -5.80 -10.79 14.27
CA HIS A 79 -4.49 -10.95 14.92
C HIS A 79 -3.34 -10.73 13.94
N TRP A 80 -3.38 -11.48 12.83
CA TRP A 80 -2.40 -11.39 11.76
C TRP A 80 -2.32 -9.97 11.19
N GLY A 81 -3.46 -9.38 10.83
CA GLY A 81 -3.52 -8.03 10.24
C GLY A 81 -3.02 -6.93 11.19
N THR A 82 -3.33 -7.02 12.48
CA THR A 82 -2.86 -6.07 13.51
C THR A 82 -1.34 -6.14 13.65
N CYS A 83 -0.76 -7.33 13.67
CA CYS A 83 0.69 -7.50 13.74
C CYS A 83 1.40 -6.99 12.49
N VAL A 84 0.82 -7.21 11.30
CA VAL A 84 1.30 -6.61 10.04
C VAL A 84 1.25 -5.07 10.12
N LEU A 85 0.20 -4.48 10.70
CA LEU A 85 0.09 -3.04 10.91
C LEU A 85 1.17 -2.50 11.87
N MET A 86 1.43 -3.19 12.99
CA MET A 86 2.49 -2.81 13.93
C MET A 86 3.88 -2.86 13.27
N CYS A 87 4.13 -3.83 12.38
CA CYS A 87 5.35 -3.87 11.58
C CYS A 87 5.45 -2.66 10.63
N ILE A 88 4.37 -2.26 9.97
CA ILE A 88 4.35 -1.04 9.15
C ILE A 88 4.72 0.19 9.98
N TYR A 89 4.15 0.35 11.18
CA TYR A 89 4.51 1.46 12.07
C TYR A 89 5.97 1.40 12.52
N SER A 90 6.50 0.21 12.81
CA SER A 90 7.92 0.02 13.11
C SER A 90 8.81 0.47 11.94
N MET A 91 8.43 0.16 10.70
CA MET A 91 9.14 0.64 9.51
C MET A 91 9.02 2.16 9.33
N ARG A 92 7.90 2.77 9.73
CA ARG A 92 7.76 4.24 9.73
C ARG A 92 8.64 4.92 10.78
N VAL A 93 8.82 4.31 11.95
CA VAL A 93 9.80 4.79 12.95
C VAL A 93 11.19 4.83 12.34
N LEU A 94 11.60 3.74 11.69
CA LEU A 94 12.90 3.66 11.02
C LEU A 94 13.02 4.65 9.86
N GLU A 95 11.98 4.79 9.04
CA GLU A 95 11.92 5.78 7.96
C GLU A 95 12.11 7.20 8.53
N TYR A 96 11.25 7.63 9.44
CA TYR A 96 11.17 9.03 9.84
C TYR A 96 12.18 9.48 10.89
N PHE A 97 12.74 8.55 11.67
CA PHE A 97 13.71 8.91 12.72
C PHE A 97 15.14 8.52 12.38
N VAL A 98 15.35 7.51 11.53
CA VAL A 98 16.68 6.94 11.30
C VAL A 98 17.16 7.22 9.88
N PHE A 99 16.47 6.71 8.86
CA PHE A 99 17.00 6.67 7.49
C PHE A 99 16.65 7.91 6.66
N PHE A 100 15.41 8.39 6.79
CA PHE A 100 14.85 9.46 5.96
C PHE A 100 14.06 10.44 6.83
N PRO A 101 14.74 11.28 7.64
CA PRO A 101 14.06 12.23 8.50
C PRO A 101 13.01 13.05 7.74
N ALA A 102 11.79 13.06 8.28
CA ALA A 102 10.63 13.57 7.56
C ALA A 102 10.76 15.05 7.21
N GLU A 103 11.43 15.84 8.05
CA GLU A 103 11.64 17.28 7.82
C GLU A 103 12.53 17.59 6.61
N GLU A 104 13.42 16.67 6.22
CA GLU A 104 14.31 16.83 5.06
C GLU A 104 13.75 16.16 3.81
N ASN A 105 13.04 15.04 4.00
CA ASN A 105 12.69 14.14 2.91
C ASN A 105 11.21 14.18 2.55
N CYS A 106 10.31 14.57 3.46
CA CYS A 106 8.87 14.55 3.23
C CYS A 106 8.30 15.97 3.22
N HIS A 107 7.64 16.34 2.12
CA HIS A 107 6.92 17.61 2.03
C HIS A 107 5.51 17.40 1.48
N ARG A 108 4.56 18.13 2.07
CA ARG A 108 3.19 18.18 1.58
C ARG A 108 3.15 19.04 0.32
N ILE A 109 2.25 18.73 -0.59
CA ILE A 109 2.05 19.40 -1.86
C ILE A 109 0.74 20.20 -1.76
N VAL A 110 0.87 21.52 -1.76
CA VAL A 110 -0.25 22.46 -1.62
C VAL A 110 -0.33 23.38 -2.83
N PRO A 111 -1.50 23.91 -3.18
CA PRO A 111 -1.62 24.85 -4.28
C PRO A 111 -0.94 26.16 -3.91
N ARG A 112 -0.31 26.79 -4.89
CA ARG A 112 0.45 28.03 -4.71
C ARG A 112 -0.39 29.15 -4.09
N SER A 113 -1.69 29.18 -4.40
CA SER A 113 -2.65 30.14 -3.85
C SER A 113 -2.77 30.08 -2.32
N GLN A 114 -2.53 28.92 -1.70
CA GLN A 114 -2.63 28.74 -0.25
C GLN A 114 -1.43 29.31 0.51
N ILE A 115 -0.25 29.33 -0.11
CA ILE A 115 0.98 29.87 0.51
C ILE A 115 1.14 31.35 0.19
N HIS A 116 0.85 31.73 -1.05
CA HIS A 116 0.91 33.11 -1.51
C HIS A 116 -0.49 33.52 -1.96
N PRO A 117 -1.38 33.91 -1.03
CA PRO A 117 -2.68 34.43 -1.40
C PRO A 117 -2.45 35.62 -2.34
N ARG A 118 -2.93 35.50 -3.58
CA ARG A 118 -2.87 36.59 -4.55
C ARG A 118 -3.48 37.81 -3.87
N ALA A 119 -2.71 38.89 -3.70
CA ALA A 119 -3.27 40.15 -3.25
C ALA A 119 -4.46 40.45 -4.17
N LYS A 120 -5.65 40.66 -3.59
CA LYS A 120 -6.85 41.02 -4.35
C LYS A 120 -6.53 42.33 -5.07
N SER A 121 -6.12 42.23 -6.32
CA SER A 121 -5.95 43.36 -7.21
C SER A 121 -7.32 43.99 -7.36
N THR A 122 -7.51 45.17 -6.77
CA THR A 122 -8.69 46.03 -6.86
C THR A 122 -8.82 46.70 -8.24
N HIS A 123 -8.44 46.01 -9.32
CA HIS A 123 -8.63 46.53 -10.67
C HIS A 123 -9.86 45.92 -11.32
N LEU A 124 -10.85 46.81 -11.53
CA LEU A 124 -11.92 46.80 -12.54
C LEU A 124 -12.37 45.42 -13.03
N MET A 125 -13.61 45.08 -12.64
CA MET A 125 -14.40 44.01 -13.23
C MET A 125 -14.48 44.19 -14.75
N THR A 126 -13.65 43.47 -15.49
CA THR A 126 -13.95 43.09 -16.87
C THR A 126 -14.83 41.84 -16.80
N PRO A 127 -16.02 41.83 -17.42
CA PRO A 127 -16.86 40.65 -17.44
C PRO A 127 -16.27 39.59 -18.38
N GLU A 128 -16.42 38.33 -17.98
CA GLU A 128 -16.52 37.18 -18.90
C GLU A 128 -15.33 36.95 -19.84
N SER A 129 -14.17 36.63 -19.29
CA SER A 129 -13.29 35.65 -19.95
C SER A 129 -13.41 34.35 -19.17
N ASN A 130 -13.99 33.33 -19.81
CA ASN A 130 -14.06 31.95 -19.35
C ASN A 130 -12.84 31.61 -18.46
N GLU A 131 -13.09 31.37 -17.17
CA GLU A 131 -12.15 30.72 -16.26
C GLU A 131 -11.88 29.31 -16.82
N LEU A 132 -11.02 29.25 -17.83
CA LEU A 132 -10.24 28.07 -18.11
C LEU A 132 -9.63 27.67 -16.78
N GLU A 133 -9.88 26.43 -16.36
CA GLU A 133 -9.30 25.82 -15.18
C GLU A 133 -7.78 26.00 -15.23
N ASP A 134 -7.28 27.12 -14.70
CA ASP A 134 -5.86 27.35 -14.53
C ASP A 134 -5.40 26.25 -13.58
N ASP A 135 -4.73 25.24 -14.14
CA ASP A 135 -4.13 24.14 -13.40
C ASP A 135 -3.33 24.71 -12.22
N GLU A 136 -3.92 24.62 -11.03
CA GLU A 136 -3.42 25.32 -9.86
C GLU A 136 -2.03 24.79 -9.51
N VAL A 137 -0.99 25.59 -9.76
CA VAL A 137 0.40 25.16 -9.62
C VAL A 137 0.64 24.68 -8.19
N LEU A 138 0.99 23.41 -8.05
CA LEU A 138 1.27 22.78 -6.77
C LEU A 138 2.74 23.00 -6.36
N ILE A 139 2.98 23.40 -5.11
CA ILE A 139 4.30 23.65 -4.54
C ILE A 139 4.47 22.92 -3.21
N ALA A 140 5.73 22.73 -2.79
CA ALA A 140 6.06 22.11 -1.51
C ALA A 140 5.67 23.04 -0.34
N GLU A 141 4.91 22.53 0.62
CA GLU A 141 4.62 23.22 1.87
C GLU A 141 5.90 23.31 2.71
N PRO A 142 6.28 24.51 3.20
CA PRO A 142 7.38 24.62 4.14
C PRO A 142 7.06 23.87 5.43
N VAL A 143 8.06 23.16 5.96
CA VAL A 143 7.91 22.46 7.23
C VAL A 143 7.60 23.49 8.34
N PRO A 144 6.50 23.32 9.10
CA PRO A 144 6.14 24.27 10.15
C PRO A 144 7.21 24.37 11.26
N ALA A 145 7.26 25.50 11.94
CA ALA A 145 8.17 25.73 13.06
C ALA A 145 7.93 24.72 14.21
N PRO A 146 9.00 24.30 14.93
CA PRO A 146 8.89 23.32 16.00
C PRO A 146 7.98 23.81 17.14
N PHE A 147 7.41 22.86 17.89
CA PHE A 147 6.52 23.13 19.03
C PHE A 147 5.32 24.03 18.73
N THR A 148 4.87 24.08 17.47
CA THR A 148 3.65 24.80 17.08
C THR A 148 2.48 23.85 16.85
N LEU A 149 1.26 24.36 17.01
CA LEU A 149 0.05 23.63 16.65
C LEU A 149 0.04 23.26 15.16
N LYS A 150 0.55 24.13 14.28
CA LYS A 150 0.70 23.84 12.86
C LYS A 150 1.62 22.63 12.62
N LYS A 151 2.72 22.52 13.37
CA LYS A 151 3.61 21.35 13.31
C LYS A 151 2.94 20.10 13.85
N LEU A 152 2.10 20.21 14.89
CA LEU A 152 1.31 19.09 15.38
C LEU A 152 0.36 18.55 14.31
N TYR A 153 -0.39 19.41 13.63
CA TYR A 153 -1.25 19.00 12.53
C TYR A 153 -0.48 18.40 11.36
N TRP A 154 0.67 18.99 11.02
CA TRP A 154 1.56 18.44 9.99
C TRP A 154 2.06 17.04 10.35
N SER A 155 2.55 16.84 11.58
CA SER A 155 3.03 15.54 12.07
C SER A 155 1.91 14.52 12.15
N TRP A 156 0.72 14.94 12.61
CA TRP A 156 -0.44 14.08 12.69
C TRP A 156 -0.85 13.58 11.29
N SER A 157 -0.98 14.47 10.32
CA SER A 157 -1.29 14.08 8.93
C SER A 157 -0.18 13.21 8.32
N LEU A 158 1.09 13.47 8.60
CA LEU A 158 2.19 12.62 8.13
C LEU A 158 2.06 11.17 8.60
N ILE A 159 1.77 10.96 9.89
CA ILE A 159 1.68 9.62 10.51
C ILE A 159 0.43 8.87 10.04
N TRP A 160 -0.71 9.55 9.97
CA TRP A 160 -1.97 8.94 9.55
C TRP A 160 -2.13 8.83 8.03
N SER A 161 -1.31 9.54 7.23
CA SER A 161 -1.28 9.42 5.77
C SER A 161 -0.49 8.20 5.31
N TYR A 162 -1.09 7.01 5.47
CA TYR A 162 -0.49 5.73 5.05
C TYR A 162 -0.04 5.75 3.58
N ARG A 163 -0.84 6.36 2.70
CA ARG A 163 -0.59 6.44 1.25
C ARG A 163 0.25 7.66 0.85
N GLY A 164 0.49 8.59 1.78
CA GLY A 164 1.17 9.86 1.52
C GLY A 164 0.44 10.74 0.52
N ILE A 165 -0.90 10.76 0.50
CA ILE A 165 -1.66 11.50 -0.51
C ILE A 165 -1.43 13.00 -0.34
N GLY A 166 -1.05 13.69 -1.41
CA GLY A 166 -0.64 15.09 -1.28
C GLY A 166 0.72 15.25 -0.61
N TRP A 167 1.56 14.21 -0.58
CA TRP A 167 2.98 14.29 -0.22
C TRP A 167 3.86 13.91 -1.42
N ASN A 168 5.13 14.28 -1.39
CA ASN A 168 6.09 14.02 -2.46
C ASN A 168 6.33 12.52 -2.78
N TYR A 169 6.15 11.64 -1.80
CA TYR A 169 6.19 10.19 -2.00
C TYR A 169 4.81 9.54 -2.08
N GLN A 170 3.81 10.26 -2.62
CA GLN A 170 2.48 9.72 -2.80
C GLN A 170 2.50 8.51 -3.75
N CYS A 171 1.72 7.48 -3.39
CA CYS A 171 1.40 6.40 -4.30
C CYS A 171 0.66 6.96 -5.54
N PRO A 172 1.11 6.69 -6.79
CA PRO A 172 0.34 7.04 -7.98
C PRO A 172 -1.12 6.58 -7.85
N LEU A 173 -2.04 7.54 -7.92
CA LEU A 173 -3.47 7.28 -7.88
C LEU A 173 -3.99 7.07 -9.32
N PRO A 174 -4.95 6.17 -9.54
CA PRO A 174 -5.68 6.16 -10.80
C PRO A 174 -6.51 7.45 -10.92
N SER A 175 -6.80 7.87 -12.15
CA SER A 175 -7.57 9.10 -12.41
C SER A 175 -8.95 9.10 -11.74
N GLU A 176 -9.58 7.93 -11.65
CA GLU A 176 -10.85 7.74 -10.95
C GLU A 176 -10.77 8.06 -9.44
N SER A 177 -9.57 7.98 -8.85
CA SER A 177 -9.31 8.34 -7.45
C SER A 177 -8.93 9.81 -7.25
N THR A 178 -8.82 10.60 -8.32
CA THR A 178 -8.52 12.05 -8.25
C THR A 178 -9.70 12.91 -8.71
N ASN A 179 -10.73 12.28 -9.27
CA ASN A 179 -11.95 12.94 -9.75
C ASN A 179 -13.03 12.96 -8.66
N HIS A 180 -14.09 13.75 -8.86
CA HIS A 180 -15.28 13.70 -8.00
C HIS A 180 -15.79 12.24 -7.89
N PRO A 181 -16.09 11.72 -6.68
CA PRO A 181 -16.27 12.42 -5.40
C PRO A 181 -15.04 12.44 -4.47
N PHE A 182 -13.83 12.26 -5.00
CA PHE A 182 -12.57 12.22 -4.25
C PHE A 182 -11.63 13.39 -4.56
N SER A 183 -12.11 14.41 -5.27
CA SER A 183 -11.34 15.61 -5.57
C SER A 183 -11.39 16.62 -4.41
N ARG A 184 -10.47 17.59 -4.40
CA ARG A 184 -10.45 18.67 -3.39
C ARG A 184 -11.73 19.50 -3.33
N LYS A 185 -12.48 19.56 -4.45
CA LYS A 185 -13.76 20.27 -4.57
C LYS A 185 -14.97 19.38 -4.23
N SER A 186 -14.75 18.12 -3.86
CA SER A 186 -15.84 17.17 -3.60
C SER A 186 -16.52 17.45 -2.26
N SER A 187 -17.85 17.35 -2.25
CA SER A 187 -18.63 17.48 -1.03
C SER A 187 -18.45 16.26 -0.12
N ARG A 188 -18.53 16.44 1.21
CA ARG A 188 -18.52 15.33 2.17
C ARG A 188 -19.69 14.36 1.96
N LEU A 189 -20.84 14.87 1.54
CA LEU A 189 -22.04 14.07 1.28
C LEU A 189 -21.85 13.14 0.08
N SER A 190 -21.40 13.67 -1.06
CA SER A 190 -21.16 12.87 -2.27
C SER A 190 -20.08 11.81 -2.06
N TRP A 191 -19.03 12.17 -1.32
CA TRP A 191 -18.01 11.23 -0.86
C TRP A 191 -18.59 10.15 0.05
N GLY A 192 -19.38 10.53 1.07
CA GLY A 192 -19.99 9.61 2.02
C GLY A 192 -20.89 8.59 1.33
N TYR A 193 -21.72 9.02 0.39
CA TYR A 193 -22.57 8.14 -0.41
C TYR A 193 -21.75 7.12 -1.22
N ALA A 194 -20.70 7.59 -1.92
CA ALA A 194 -19.85 6.71 -2.71
C ALA A 194 -19.09 5.69 -1.84
N THR A 195 -18.57 6.13 -0.70
CA THR A 195 -17.83 5.31 0.26
C THR A 195 -18.73 4.26 0.91
N ILE A 196 -19.91 4.65 1.42
CA ILE A 196 -20.87 3.71 2.04
C ILE A 196 -21.39 2.70 1.01
N ARG A 197 -21.71 3.14 -0.20
CA ARG A 197 -22.13 2.23 -1.28
C ARG A 197 -21.06 1.18 -1.56
N TYR A 198 -19.80 1.61 -1.69
CA TYR A 198 -18.69 0.70 -1.95
C TYR A 198 -18.48 -0.28 -0.78
N TYR A 199 -18.60 0.20 0.46
CA TYR A 199 -18.52 -0.62 1.66
C TYR A 199 -19.63 -1.68 1.72
N ILE A 200 -20.89 -1.31 1.48
CA ILE A 200 -22.02 -2.25 1.49
C ILE A 200 -21.82 -3.35 0.43
N ILE A 201 -21.42 -2.98 -0.79
CA ILE A 201 -21.13 -3.96 -1.84
C ILE A 201 -20.01 -4.90 -1.40
N GLY A 202 -18.92 -4.35 -0.84
CA GLY A 202 -17.81 -5.17 -0.33
C GLY A 202 -18.20 -6.10 0.80
N TYR A 203 -19.07 -5.64 1.71
CA TYR A 203 -19.59 -6.45 2.80
C TYR A 203 -20.40 -7.63 2.27
N LEU A 204 -21.30 -7.41 1.32
CA LEU A 204 -22.09 -8.49 0.70
C LEU A 204 -21.20 -9.52 -0.01
N ILE A 205 -20.14 -9.06 -0.68
CA ILE A 205 -19.17 -9.97 -1.32
C ILE A 205 -18.42 -10.79 -0.26
N ASP A 206 -17.91 -10.17 0.81
CA ASP A 206 -17.23 -10.93 1.87
C ASP A 206 -18.19 -11.85 2.62
N ASP A 207 -19.45 -11.46 2.84
CA ASP A 207 -20.48 -12.30 3.47
C ASP A 207 -20.73 -13.59 2.67
N PHE A 208 -20.82 -13.47 1.34
CA PHE A 208 -20.90 -14.62 0.44
C PHE A 208 -19.66 -15.53 0.56
N PHE A 209 -18.46 -14.96 0.49
CA PHE A 209 -17.23 -15.75 0.59
C PHE A 209 -16.97 -16.29 2.01
N ARG A 210 -17.48 -15.64 3.05
CA ARG A 210 -17.49 -16.14 4.42
C ARG A 210 -18.32 -17.41 4.53
N SER A 211 -19.48 -17.44 3.87
CA SER A 211 -20.31 -18.65 3.77
C SER A 211 -19.57 -19.78 3.08
N ILE A 212 -18.84 -19.48 2.00
CA ILE A 212 -17.99 -20.47 1.33
C ILE A 212 -16.92 -21.00 2.28
N ARG A 213 -16.19 -20.13 3.01
CA ARG A 213 -15.12 -20.56 3.93
C ARG A 213 -15.65 -21.48 5.03
N ASN A 214 -16.78 -21.13 5.62
CA ASN A 214 -17.23 -21.72 6.89
C ASN A 214 -18.24 -22.87 6.71
N ILE A 215 -18.88 -22.97 5.54
CA ILE A 215 -19.81 -24.06 5.22
C ILE A 215 -19.19 -25.01 4.19
N TYR A 216 -18.92 -24.50 2.99
CA TYR A 216 -18.54 -25.36 1.86
C TYR A 216 -17.08 -25.82 1.95
N GLY A 217 -16.16 -24.90 2.23
CA GLY A 217 -14.72 -25.14 2.31
C GLY A 217 -14.20 -25.43 3.72
N LYS A 218 -15.07 -25.69 4.70
CA LYS A 218 -14.72 -25.79 6.12
C LYS A 218 -13.49 -26.65 6.38
N GLU A 219 -13.44 -27.85 5.80
CA GLU A 219 -12.33 -28.79 6.00
C GLU A 219 -10.99 -28.27 5.46
N PHE A 220 -11.02 -27.53 4.35
CA PHE A 220 -9.83 -26.88 3.81
C PHE A 220 -9.37 -25.73 4.72
N PHE A 221 -10.29 -24.86 5.16
CA PHE A 221 -9.95 -23.71 6.01
C PHE A 221 -9.55 -24.10 7.44
N ALA A 222 -10.05 -25.24 7.94
CA ALA A 222 -9.55 -25.91 9.14
C ALA A 222 -8.13 -26.51 8.94
N GLY A 223 -7.67 -26.62 7.70
CA GLY A 223 -6.36 -27.18 7.36
C GLY A 223 -6.31 -28.71 7.37
N ASN A 224 -7.47 -29.37 7.32
CA ASN A 224 -7.57 -30.84 7.22
C ASN A 224 -7.28 -31.33 5.79
N ILE A 225 -7.54 -30.49 4.78
CA ILE A 225 -7.30 -30.80 3.37
C ILE A 225 -6.10 -30.00 2.84
N PRO A 226 -5.05 -30.63 2.31
CA PRO A 226 -3.94 -29.93 1.68
C PRO A 226 -4.35 -29.22 0.39
N TYR A 227 -3.82 -28.02 0.12
CA TYR A 227 -4.13 -27.26 -1.10
C TYR A 227 -3.85 -28.04 -2.41
N ASN A 228 -2.84 -28.92 -2.40
CA ASN A 228 -2.44 -29.69 -3.58
C ASN A 228 -3.43 -30.81 -3.93
N THR A 229 -4.30 -31.24 -3.02
CA THR A 229 -5.31 -32.27 -3.31
C THR A 229 -6.58 -31.69 -3.91
N LEU A 230 -6.77 -30.38 -3.83
CA LEU A 230 -7.91 -29.68 -4.41
C LEU A 230 -7.86 -29.71 -5.95
N ASN A 231 -9.03 -29.79 -6.56
CA ASN A 231 -9.16 -29.60 -8.00
C ASN A 231 -9.00 -28.12 -8.38
N GLN A 232 -8.88 -27.82 -9.68
CA GLN A 232 -8.58 -26.46 -10.14
C GLN A 232 -9.69 -25.45 -9.80
N PHE A 233 -10.96 -25.90 -9.79
CA PHE A 233 -12.09 -25.05 -9.43
C PHE A 233 -12.05 -24.68 -7.94
N GLU A 234 -11.87 -25.67 -7.06
CA GLU A 234 -11.74 -25.46 -5.61
C GLU A 234 -10.57 -24.55 -5.27
N ARG A 235 -9.41 -24.76 -5.92
CA ARG A 235 -8.24 -23.89 -5.77
C ARG A 235 -8.57 -22.45 -6.13
N GLY A 236 -9.28 -22.22 -7.24
CA GLY A 236 -9.73 -20.88 -7.64
C GLY A 236 -10.70 -20.28 -6.64
N LEU A 237 -11.70 -21.04 -6.20
CA LEU A 237 -12.73 -20.60 -5.27
C LEU A 237 -12.15 -20.24 -3.90
N TYR A 238 -11.35 -21.12 -3.30
CA TYR A 238 -10.78 -20.91 -1.96
C TYR A 238 -9.71 -19.82 -1.97
N SER A 239 -8.90 -19.72 -3.03
CA SER A 239 -7.96 -18.60 -3.18
C SER A 239 -8.69 -17.26 -3.27
N THR A 240 -9.80 -17.22 -4.01
CA THR A 240 -10.64 -16.02 -4.09
C THR A 240 -11.23 -15.69 -2.71
N ALA A 241 -11.69 -16.68 -1.96
CA ALA A 241 -12.24 -16.48 -0.62
C ALA A 241 -11.21 -15.88 0.36
N VAL A 242 -9.94 -16.30 0.28
CA VAL A 242 -8.83 -15.70 1.06
C VAL A 242 -8.59 -14.26 0.64
N VAL A 243 -8.46 -14.01 -0.67
CA VAL A 243 -8.19 -12.67 -1.22
C VAL A 243 -9.29 -11.69 -0.86
N ILE A 244 -10.56 -12.10 -0.97
CA ILE A 244 -11.71 -11.27 -0.62
C ILE A 244 -11.72 -10.92 0.86
N ARG A 245 -11.41 -11.86 1.75
CA ARG A 245 -11.36 -11.56 3.19
C ARG A 245 -10.28 -10.53 3.52
N VAL A 246 -9.10 -10.66 2.92
CA VAL A 246 -7.99 -9.70 3.10
C VAL A 246 -8.38 -8.34 2.52
N TRP A 247 -8.91 -8.32 1.30
CA TRP A 247 -9.40 -7.11 0.64
C TRP A 247 -10.45 -6.38 1.47
N PHE A 248 -11.49 -7.10 1.93
CA PHE A 248 -12.57 -6.51 2.70
C PHE A 248 -12.10 -6.05 4.09
N GLY A 249 -11.22 -6.80 4.77
CA GLY A 249 -10.65 -6.37 6.05
C GLY A 249 -9.91 -5.02 5.95
N LEU A 250 -9.20 -4.82 4.85
CA LEU A 250 -8.53 -3.55 4.54
C LEU A 250 -9.53 -2.43 4.21
N ILE A 251 -10.54 -2.71 3.38
CA ILE A 251 -11.62 -1.77 3.07
C ILE A 251 -12.39 -1.34 4.31
N HIS A 252 -12.70 -2.29 5.19
CA HIS A 252 -13.42 -2.05 6.42
C HIS A 252 -12.67 -1.09 7.33
N SER A 253 -11.39 -1.40 7.60
CA SER A 253 -10.53 -0.57 8.44
C SER A 253 -10.33 0.84 7.85
N TRP A 254 -10.13 0.94 6.53
CA TRP A 254 -10.01 2.22 5.82
C TRP A 254 -11.28 3.04 5.87
N THR A 255 -12.42 2.42 5.61
CA THR A 255 -13.71 3.11 5.56
C THR A 255 -14.09 3.65 6.93
N ILE A 256 -13.92 2.86 7.99
CA ILE A 256 -14.18 3.31 9.36
C ILE A 256 -13.29 4.49 9.72
N SER A 257 -11.98 4.37 9.48
CA SER A 257 -11.03 5.45 9.75
C SER A 257 -11.39 6.72 8.97
N ALA A 258 -11.70 6.57 7.68
CA ALA A 258 -12.07 7.68 6.82
C ALA A 258 -13.34 8.40 7.30
N ILE A 259 -14.39 7.65 7.66
CA ILE A 259 -15.64 8.22 8.17
C ILE A 259 -15.39 8.99 9.46
N ILE A 260 -14.58 8.45 10.37
CA ILE A 260 -14.23 9.13 11.64
C ILE A 260 -13.54 10.46 11.32
N PHE A 261 -12.47 10.45 10.55
CA PHE A 261 -11.70 11.67 10.29
C PHE A 261 -12.46 12.69 9.43
N VAL A 262 -13.16 12.27 8.38
CA VAL A 262 -13.92 13.20 7.53
C VAL A 262 -15.12 13.81 8.28
N THR A 263 -15.77 13.04 9.15
CA THR A 263 -16.85 13.54 10.03
C THR A 263 -16.32 14.53 11.05
N LEU A 264 -15.22 14.21 11.75
CA LEU A 264 -14.55 15.14 12.67
C LEU A 264 -14.14 16.43 11.95
N GLY A 265 -13.60 16.32 10.74
CA GLY A 265 -13.30 17.46 9.88
C GLY A 265 -14.52 18.32 9.55
N GLY A 266 -15.66 17.69 9.28
CA GLY A 266 -16.92 18.38 9.05
C GLY A 266 -17.43 19.14 10.29
N ILE A 267 -17.40 18.50 11.46
CA ILE A 267 -17.86 19.08 12.73
C ILE A 267 -16.97 20.26 13.15
N LEU A 268 -15.65 20.12 12.99
CA LEU A 268 -14.66 21.10 13.43
C LEU A 268 -14.34 22.16 12.35
N GLY A 269 -14.90 22.03 11.14
CA GLY A 269 -14.61 22.91 10.01
C GLY A 269 -13.20 22.74 9.41
N TRP A 270 -12.51 21.64 9.71
CA TRP A 270 -11.16 21.36 9.21
C TRP A 270 -11.21 20.76 7.80
N ASN A 271 -10.38 21.31 6.89
CA ASN A 271 -10.33 20.88 5.48
C ASN A 271 -8.94 20.42 5.02
N ASP A 272 -8.05 20.13 5.98
CA ASP A 272 -6.76 19.50 5.69
C ASP A 272 -6.94 18.07 5.14
N GLU A 273 -5.87 17.54 4.53
CA GLU A 273 -5.81 16.22 3.88
C GLU A 273 -6.64 15.15 4.58
N ILE A 274 -6.30 14.81 5.82
CA ILE A 274 -6.93 13.71 6.57
C ILE A 274 -8.37 14.01 6.98
N PHE A 275 -8.78 15.28 7.02
CA PHE A 275 -10.11 15.71 7.48
C PHE A 275 -11.06 16.00 6.31
N ALA A 276 -10.59 15.81 5.09
CA ALA A 276 -11.31 16.11 3.86
C ALA A 276 -11.48 14.86 2.98
N PRO A 277 -12.57 14.79 2.18
CA PRO A 277 -12.84 13.68 1.27
C PRO A 277 -11.66 13.26 0.38
N TRP A 278 -10.87 14.23 -0.09
CA TRP A 278 -9.77 14.02 -1.03
C TRP A 278 -8.57 13.30 -0.44
N GLY A 279 -8.40 13.30 0.89
CA GLY A 279 -7.39 12.48 1.57
C GLY A 279 -7.76 11.00 1.66
N TRP A 280 -9.02 10.66 1.37
CA TRP A 280 -9.56 9.30 1.47
C TRP A 280 -10.16 8.77 0.16
N PRO A 281 -9.41 8.75 -0.96
CA PRO A 281 -9.87 8.09 -2.17
C PRO A 281 -9.92 6.56 -1.98
N PRO A 282 -10.56 5.80 -2.89
CA PRO A 282 -10.63 4.35 -2.79
C PRO A 282 -9.23 3.73 -2.62
N MET A 283 -9.13 2.78 -1.69
CA MET A 283 -7.87 2.12 -1.36
C MET A 283 -7.33 1.28 -2.52
N PHE A 284 -8.23 0.66 -3.26
CA PHE A 284 -7.93 -0.17 -4.42
C PHE A 284 -8.29 0.59 -5.69
N GLY A 285 -7.47 0.43 -6.73
CA GLY A 285 -7.81 0.92 -8.05
C GLY A 285 -8.94 0.09 -8.67
N SER A 286 -9.63 0.65 -9.65
CA SER A 286 -10.72 -0.07 -10.32
C SER A 286 -10.21 -1.18 -11.24
N LEU A 287 -11.04 -2.21 -11.41
CA LEU A 287 -10.82 -3.23 -12.43
C LEU A 287 -10.86 -2.65 -13.84
N ASN A 288 -11.60 -1.54 -14.04
CA ASN A 288 -11.59 -0.78 -15.29
C ASN A 288 -10.19 -0.25 -15.61
N GLN A 289 -9.47 0.28 -14.62
CA GLN A 289 -8.10 0.75 -14.80
C GLN A 289 -7.15 -0.42 -15.13
N LEU A 290 -7.32 -1.57 -14.47
CA LEU A 290 -6.55 -2.78 -14.78
C LEU A 290 -6.85 -3.29 -16.19
N TRP A 291 -8.11 -3.26 -16.63
CA TRP A 291 -8.51 -3.63 -17.98
C TRP A 291 -7.94 -2.69 -19.05
N LYS A 292 -7.94 -1.37 -18.79
CA LYS A 292 -7.37 -0.37 -19.70
C LYS A 292 -5.85 -0.50 -19.84
N HIS A 293 -5.17 -0.88 -18.76
CA HIS A 293 -3.72 -1.03 -18.70
C HIS A 293 -3.30 -2.36 -18.06
N PRO A 294 -3.52 -3.49 -18.73
CA PRO A 294 -3.35 -4.79 -18.09
C PRO A 294 -1.90 -5.16 -17.87
N GLY A 295 -1.69 -5.92 -16.79
CA GLY A 295 -0.39 -6.42 -16.36
C GLY A 295 -0.22 -6.42 -14.85
N LEU A 296 0.70 -7.26 -14.39
CA LEU A 296 1.16 -7.36 -13.01
C LEU A 296 1.72 -6.03 -12.52
N SER A 297 2.40 -5.28 -13.38
CA SER A 297 2.92 -3.97 -12.98
C SER A 297 1.80 -3.04 -12.58
N THR A 298 0.72 -2.94 -13.38
CA THR A 298 -0.45 -2.11 -13.02
C THR A 298 -1.14 -2.66 -11.78
N MET A 299 -1.28 -3.98 -11.65
CA MET A 299 -1.89 -4.59 -10.48
C MET A 299 -1.18 -4.14 -9.20
N TRP A 300 0.14 -4.35 -9.09
CA TRP A 300 0.91 -4.00 -7.90
C TRP A 300 1.15 -2.49 -7.71
N SER A 301 1.20 -1.74 -8.82
CA SER A 301 1.53 -0.31 -8.79
C SER A 301 0.32 0.62 -8.82
N LYS A 302 -0.91 0.16 -9.00
CA LYS A 302 -2.08 1.06 -9.10
C LYS A 302 -3.37 0.45 -8.57
N THR A 303 -3.53 -0.87 -8.66
CA THR A 303 -4.81 -1.51 -8.38
C THR A 303 -4.87 -2.12 -6.99
N TRP A 304 -3.83 -2.85 -6.57
CA TRP A 304 -3.78 -3.54 -5.29
C TRP A 304 -3.27 -2.62 -4.17
N HIS A 305 -3.99 -2.59 -3.05
CA HIS A 305 -3.71 -1.95 -1.74
C HIS A 305 -2.52 -0.97 -1.69
N GLY A 306 -2.82 0.29 -1.39
CA GLY A 306 -1.82 1.37 -1.34
C GLY A 306 -1.06 1.55 -0.01
N TYR A 307 -1.44 0.93 1.12
CA TYR A 307 -0.82 1.31 2.42
C TYR A 307 0.66 1.01 2.52
N ASN A 308 1.10 -0.14 1.99
CA ASN A 308 2.49 -0.56 2.16
C ASN A 308 3.43 0.17 1.20
N ARG A 309 2.88 0.74 0.14
CA ARG A 309 3.67 1.12 -1.02
C ARG A 309 4.66 2.23 -0.74
N ARG A 310 4.25 3.25 0.03
CA ARG A 310 5.12 4.40 0.30
C ARG A 310 6.38 3.97 1.05
N TRP A 311 6.24 3.27 2.17
CA TRP A 311 7.42 2.85 2.95
C TRP A 311 8.25 1.81 2.20
N LEU A 312 7.60 0.89 1.45
CA LEU A 312 8.31 -0.09 0.62
C LEU A 312 9.13 0.60 -0.49
N TYR A 313 8.60 1.67 -1.08
CA TYR A 313 9.30 2.47 -2.06
C TYR A 313 10.46 3.25 -1.41
N VAL A 314 10.23 3.94 -0.29
CA VAL A 314 11.25 4.74 0.38
C VAL A 314 12.38 3.85 0.93
N LEU A 315 12.08 2.79 1.66
CA LEU A 315 13.10 1.93 2.26
C LEU A 315 13.70 0.95 1.25
N GLY A 316 12.86 0.23 0.49
CA GLY A 316 13.32 -0.81 -0.42
C GLY A 316 13.93 -0.25 -1.70
N TRP A 317 13.19 0.61 -2.40
CA TRP A 317 13.61 1.11 -3.71
C TRP A 317 14.67 2.21 -3.61
N ILE A 318 14.42 3.25 -2.81
CA ILE A 318 15.33 4.39 -2.65
C ILE A 318 16.46 4.03 -1.67
N GLY A 319 16.12 3.64 -0.43
CA GLY A 319 17.11 3.37 0.61
C GLY A 319 18.09 2.26 0.25
N ILE A 320 17.60 1.03 0.10
CA ILE A 320 18.48 -0.10 -0.20
C ILE A 320 18.93 -0.05 -1.67
N GLY A 321 17.99 0.09 -2.59
CA GLY A 321 18.28 0.03 -4.02
C GLY A 321 19.19 1.16 -4.53
N GLU A 322 18.84 2.41 -4.29
CA GLU A 322 19.57 3.56 -4.83
C GLU A 322 20.73 3.98 -3.92
N ASN A 323 20.48 4.15 -2.62
CA ASN A 323 21.48 4.73 -1.72
C ASN A 323 22.53 3.71 -1.24
N VAL A 324 22.13 2.49 -0.89
CA VAL A 324 23.06 1.46 -0.38
C VAL A 324 23.73 0.70 -1.52
N LEU A 325 22.98 0.26 -2.53
CA LEU A 325 23.50 -0.54 -3.64
C LEU A 325 23.98 0.30 -4.84
N GLY A 326 23.73 1.61 -4.85
CA GLY A 326 24.19 2.50 -5.93
C GLY A 326 23.51 2.25 -7.29
N LEU A 327 22.32 1.63 -7.31
CA LEU A 327 21.59 1.36 -8.55
C LEU A 327 21.02 2.65 -9.14
N THR A 328 20.85 2.72 -10.47
CA THR A 328 20.42 3.95 -11.16
C THR A 328 19.12 4.50 -10.58
N HIS A 329 19.04 5.81 -10.31
CA HIS A 329 17.78 6.44 -9.88
C HIS A 329 16.67 6.22 -10.91
N THR A 330 15.56 5.62 -10.48
CA THR A 330 14.45 5.26 -11.37
C THR A 330 13.08 5.60 -10.78
N GLY A 331 12.23 6.25 -11.57
CA GLY A 331 10.86 6.62 -11.19
C GLY A 331 10.76 8.02 -10.57
N ILE A 332 9.85 8.18 -9.59
CA ILE A 332 9.55 9.45 -8.90
C ILE A 332 10.79 9.98 -8.14
N SER A 333 11.75 9.12 -7.79
CA SER A 333 13.05 9.50 -7.22
C SER A 333 13.94 10.31 -8.18
N SER A 334 13.57 10.45 -9.45
CA SER A 334 14.23 11.34 -10.41
C SER A 334 13.72 12.79 -10.37
N HIS A 335 12.86 13.15 -9.41
CA HIS A 335 12.51 14.55 -9.18
C HIS A 335 13.67 15.32 -8.53
N PRO A 336 13.93 16.57 -8.95
CA PRO A 336 14.85 17.45 -8.26
C PRO A 336 14.30 17.74 -6.86
N ASN A 337 15.09 17.41 -5.85
CA ASN A 337 14.86 17.87 -4.48
C ASN A 337 14.77 19.41 -4.48
N MET A 338 13.76 19.92 -3.77
CA MET A 338 13.54 21.33 -3.42
C MET A 338 13.14 22.27 -4.58
N PRO A 339 12.30 23.29 -4.32
CA PRO A 339 12.29 24.47 -5.20
C PRO A 339 13.73 25.02 -5.28
N PRO A 340 14.15 25.57 -6.43
CA PRO A 340 15.48 26.13 -6.56
C PRO A 340 15.71 27.14 -5.44
N SER A 341 16.68 26.88 -4.57
CA SER A 341 17.23 27.93 -3.72
C SER A 341 17.75 28.99 -4.68
N GLU A 342 17.35 30.25 -4.50
CA GLU A 342 17.68 31.40 -5.35
C GLU A 342 19.19 31.67 -5.51
N LYS A 343 20.06 30.80 -4.98
CA LYS A 343 21.52 30.98 -4.92
C LYS A 343 22.37 30.03 -5.77
N SER A 344 21.81 29.28 -6.73
CA SER A 344 22.63 28.42 -7.62
C SER A 344 22.43 28.68 -9.11
N SER A 345 22.63 29.93 -9.54
CA SER A 345 22.92 30.24 -10.95
C SER A 345 24.42 30.03 -11.19
N ASN A 346 24.84 28.80 -11.54
CA ASN A 346 26.04 28.46 -12.34
C ASN A 346 26.50 26.99 -12.18
N SER A 347 25.59 26.02 -12.35
CA SER A 347 26.02 24.65 -12.64
C SER A 347 25.33 24.16 -13.93
N SER A 348 26.09 24.15 -15.01
CA SER A 348 25.73 23.51 -16.28
C SER A 348 25.75 21.99 -16.13
N ASN A 349 24.63 21.41 -15.68
CA ASN A 349 24.20 20.03 -15.93
C ASN A 349 22.83 19.80 -15.28
N THR A 350 21.74 20.08 -16.00
CA THR A 350 20.36 19.84 -15.56
C THR A 350 19.78 18.60 -16.23
N SER A 351 20.29 17.43 -15.87
CA SER A 351 19.54 16.17 -15.98
C SER A 351 18.54 16.09 -14.81
N GLY A 352 17.40 16.77 -14.92
CA GLY A 352 16.50 16.91 -13.77
C GLY A 352 15.04 17.25 -14.09
N GLN A 353 14.58 16.98 -15.31
CA GLN A 353 13.15 16.99 -15.62
C GLN A 353 12.73 15.65 -16.19
N ILE A 354 12.22 14.79 -15.32
CA ILE A 354 11.48 13.58 -15.72
C ILE A 354 10.11 13.66 -15.04
N SER A 355 9.08 13.70 -15.88
CA SER A 355 7.65 13.63 -15.56
C SER A 355 7.35 12.43 -14.64
N PRO A 356 6.24 12.42 -13.86
CA PRO A 356 5.83 11.27 -13.04
C PRO A 356 5.38 10.10 -13.93
N SER A 357 6.35 9.46 -14.57
CA SER A 357 6.19 8.20 -15.28
C SER A 357 7.03 7.18 -14.54
N HIS A 358 6.33 6.29 -13.84
CA HIS A 358 6.79 4.92 -13.61
C HIS A 358 7.42 4.36 -14.92
N PRO A 359 8.32 3.37 -14.89
CA PRO A 359 8.94 2.76 -16.09
C PRO A 359 7.98 2.13 -17.12
N ILE A 360 6.67 2.37 -16.99
CA ILE A 360 5.66 2.16 -18.02
C ILE A 360 4.98 3.51 -18.26
N PRO A 361 5.00 4.05 -19.50
CA PRO A 361 4.43 5.37 -19.79
C PRO A 361 2.93 5.38 -19.45
N THR A 362 2.53 6.30 -18.59
CA THR A 362 1.17 6.45 -18.04
C THR A 362 0.35 7.56 -18.68
N SER A 363 0.78 8.13 -19.81
CA SER A 363 -0.04 9.10 -20.53
C SER A 363 -1.09 8.38 -21.38
N SER A 364 -2.32 8.28 -20.86
CA SER A 364 -3.50 8.40 -21.72
C SER A 364 -3.40 9.78 -22.38
N PRO A 365 -3.41 9.93 -23.71
CA PRO A 365 -3.59 11.25 -24.30
C PRO A 365 -5.00 11.69 -23.90
N SER A 366 -5.11 12.72 -23.07
CA SER A 366 -6.36 13.45 -22.91
C SER A 366 -6.74 13.95 -24.30
N SER A 367 -7.84 13.42 -24.81
CA SER A 367 -8.56 13.95 -25.95
C SER A 367 -9.22 15.25 -25.53
N SER A 368 -8.44 16.33 -25.48
CA SER A 368 -8.95 17.69 -25.49
C SER A 368 -8.10 18.47 -26.50
N SER A 369 -8.69 18.57 -27.68
CA SER A 369 -8.24 19.39 -28.80
C SER A 369 -8.03 20.85 -28.38
N SER A 370 -6.77 21.32 -28.41
CA SER A 370 -6.38 22.52 -29.17
C SER A 370 -4.88 22.82 -28.96
N THR A 371 -4.22 23.15 -30.07
CA THR A 371 -2.91 23.83 -30.16
C THR A 371 -1.62 23.11 -29.68
N ASN A 372 -1.01 22.36 -30.61
CA ASN A 372 0.41 22.39 -31.00
C ASN A 372 1.53 22.52 -29.93
N GLN A 373 1.51 21.74 -28.86
CA GLN A 373 2.75 21.30 -28.21
C GLN A 373 2.71 19.80 -27.89
N LYS A 374 3.16 18.98 -28.85
CA LYS A 374 3.58 17.61 -28.57
C LYS A 374 4.82 17.66 -27.69
N VAL A 375 4.65 17.53 -26.37
CA VAL A 375 5.75 17.21 -25.47
C VAL A 375 6.26 15.82 -25.87
N ASN A 376 7.30 15.79 -26.72
CA ASN A 376 8.03 14.58 -27.08
C ASN A 376 8.80 14.10 -25.84
N LEU A 377 8.14 13.33 -24.98
CA LEU A 377 8.81 12.62 -23.90
C LEU A 377 9.85 11.67 -24.52
N PRO A 378 11.13 11.72 -24.13
CA PRO A 378 12.15 10.83 -24.66
C PRO A 378 11.80 9.39 -24.26
N THR A 379 11.32 8.60 -25.22
CA THR A 379 11.18 7.15 -25.08
C THR A 379 12.55 6.51 -25.14
N ARG A 380 13.36 6.71 -24.09
CA ARG A 380 14.65 6.05 -23.96
C ARG A 380 14.39 4.54 -23.92
N LYS A 381 14.98 3.79 -24.84
CA LYS A 381 14.93 2.32 -24.82
C LYS A 381 15.42 1.85 -23.46
N ILE A 382 14.62 1.08 -22.74
CA ILE A 382 15.04 0.44 -21.48
C ILE A 382 16.22 -0.46 -21.82
N SER A 383 17.40 -0.14 -21.31
CA SER A 383 18.58 -1.00 -21.50
C SER A 383 18.44 -2.27 -20.68
N ASN A 384 19.08 -3.36 -21.10
CA ASN A 384 19.09 -4.60 -20.33
C ASN A 384 19.65 -4.37 -18.91
N ARG A 385 20.64 -3.49 -18.76
CA ARG A 385 21.17 -3.06 -17.47
C ARG A 385 20.08 -2.45 -16.59
N LEU A 386 19.33 -1.48 -17.11
CA LEU A 386 18.24 -0.83 -16.35
C LEU A 386 17.13 -1.82 -15.96
N MET A 387 16.86 -2.81 -16.82
CA MET A 387 15.90 -3.88 -16.51
C MET A 387 16.38 -4.75 -15.34
N ILE A 388 17.67 -5.13 -15.32
CA ILE A 388 18.27 -5.89 -14.21
C ILE A 388 18.28 -5.07 -12.92
N GLU A 389 18.66 -3.80 -12.98
CA GLU A 389 18.66 -2.94 -11.79
C GLU A 389 17.24 -2.77 -11.22
N ASN A 390 16.24 -2.55 -12.07
CA ASN A 390 14.84 -2.49 -11.64
C ASN A 390 14.32 -3.83 -11.09
N LEU A 391 14.82 -4.95 -11.61
CA LEU A 391 14.53 -6.27 -11.06
C LEU A 391 15.07 -6.41 -9.64
N ILE A 392 16.34 -6.06 -9.41
CA ILE A 392 16.96 -6.14 -8.08
C ILE A 392 16.16 -5.29 -7.09
N LYS A 393 15.82 -4.05 -7.45
CA LYS A 393 14.99 -3.17 -6.62
C LYS A 393 13.60 -3.75 -6.35
N SER A 394 12.97 -4.35 -7.37
CA SER A 394 11.67 -5.02 -7.22
C SER A 394 11.78 -6.20 -6.26
N PHE A 395 12.82 -7.02 -6.38
CA PHE A 395 13.08 -8.15 -5.50
C PHE A 395 13.21 -7.72 -4.04
N ILE A 396 14.00 -6.69 -3.76
CA ILE A 396 14.15 -6.12 -2.41
C ILE A 396 12.79 -5.64 -1.88
N THR A 397 12.04 -4.90 -2.71
CA THR A 397 10.72 -4.36 -2.34
C THR A 397 9.74 -5.48 -1.99
N PHE A 398 9.66 -6.52 -2.81
CA PHE A 398 8.77 -7.65 -2.56
C PHE A 398 9.26 -8.52 -1.40
N LEU A 399 10.56 -8.67 -1.19
CA LEU A 399 11.11 -9.36 -0.02
C LEU A 399 10.73 -8.65 1.28
N LEU A 400 10.87 -7.32 1.33
CA LEU A 400 10.42 -6.52 2.48
C LEU A 400 8.90 -6.64 2.70
N SER A 401 8.12 -6.69 1.62
CA SER A 401 6.68 -6.97 1.72
C SER A 401 6.43 -8.36 2.31
N GLY A 402 7.14 -9.40 1.86
CA GLY A 402 7.04 -10.76 2.41
C GLY A 402 7.37 -10.80 3.90
N PHE A 403 8.50 -10.20 4.29
CA PHE A 403 8.91 -10.07 5.67
C PHE A 403 7.82 -9.40 6.53
N ASN A 404 7.24 -8.30 6.06
CA ASN A 404 6.16 -7.60 6.77
C ASN A 404 4.94 -8.49 7.01
N HIS A 405 4.58 -9.36 6.05
CA HIS A 405 3.47 -10.30 6.23
C HIS A 405 3.84 -11.48 7.13
N ASP A 406 5.11 -11.90 7.12
CA ASP A 406 5.59 -12.98 7.97
C ASP A 406 5.80 -12.57 9.44
N VAL A 407 5.83 -11.28 9.77
CA VAL A 407 5.63 -10.82 11.16
C VAL A 407 4.25 -11.24 11.68
N GLY A 408 3.20 -11.14 10.84
CA GLY A 408 1.88 -11.67 11.18
C GLY A 408 1.88 -13.21 11.27
N SER A 409 2.60 -13.88 10.38
CA SER A 409 2.78 -15.35 10.43
C SER A 409 3.40 -15.79 11.76
N PHE A 410 4.45 -15.10 12.19
CA PHE A 410 5.10 -15.34 13.48
C PHE A 410 4.13 -15.15 14.65
N ALA A 411 3.37 -14.06 14.67
CA ALA A 411 2.40 -13.80 15.73
C ALA A 411 1.29 -14.87 15.80
N LEU A 412 0.83 -15.39 14.66
CA LEU A 412 -0.10 -16.52 14.60
C LEU A 412 0.51 -17.82 15.16
N ILE A 413 1.79 -18.08 14.87
CA ILE A 413 2.49 -19.25 15.42
C ILE A 413 2.57 -19.16 16.93
N LEU A 414 2.90 -17.98 17.49
CA LEU A 414 2.91 -17.74 18.93
C LEU A 414 1.52 -17.96 19.56
N LYS A 415 0.46 -17.43 18.92
CA LYS A 415 -0.94 -17.61 19.36
C LYS A 415 -1.37 -19.08 19.36
N ASN A 416 -0.91 -19.86 18.37
CA ASN A 416 -1.31 -21.26 18.19
C ASN A 416 -0.40 -22.25 18.92
N ASN A 417 0.78 -21.82 19.38
CA ASN A 417 1.75 -22.63 20.13
C ASN A 417 2.27 -21.85 21.35
N PRO A 418 1.40 -21.53 22.34
CA PRO A 418 1.80 -20.71 23.47
C PRO A 418 2.90 -21.38 24.31
N PRO A 419 3.95 -20.65 24.73
CA PRO A 419 5.10 -21.20 25.46
C PRO A 419 4.74 -21.92 26.77
N ALA A 420 3.62 -21.54 27.40
CA ALA A 420 3.21 -22.06 28.70
C ALA A 420 2.51 -23.43 28.66
N GLN A 421 2.01 -23.87 27.50
CA GLN A 421 1.28 -25.14 27.35
C GLN A 421 2.10 -26.25 26.67
N SER A 422 3.28 -25.93 26.14
CA SER A 422 4.13 -26.87 25.41
C SER A 422 5.03 -27.69 26.34
N GLN A 423 4.43 -28.59 27.14
CA GLN A 423 5.20 -29.70 27.73
C GLN A 423 5.80 -30.60 26.64
N ILE A 424 5.21 -30.59 25.43
CA ILE A 424 5.81 -31.07 24.20
C ILE A 424 6.51 -29.87 23.55
N LYS A 425 7.85 -29.85 23.54
CA LYS A 425 8.64 -28.89 22.75
C LYS A 425 8.29 -29.03 21.27
N THR A 426 7.21 -28.41 20.81
CA THR A 426 7.00 -28.19 19.37
C THR A 426 8.07 -27.19 18.94
N SER A 427 9.16 -27.73 18.39
CA SER A 427 10.24 -26.93 17.84
C SER A 427 9.68 -26.05 16.73
N ILE A 428 9.51 -24.76 17.00
CA ILE A 428 9.22 -23.75 15.98
C ILE A 428 10.51 -23.52 15.21
N TYR A 429 10.49 -23.66 13.89
CA TYR A 429 11.65 -23.40 13.05
C TYR A 429 11.52 -22.08 12.30
N LEU A 430 12.66 -21.52 11.88
CA LEU A 430 12.67 -20.32 11.04
C LEU A 430 11.87 -20.49 9.73
N THR A 431 11.85 -21.69 9.17
CA THR A 431 11.05 -22.04 7.98
C THR A 431 9.54 -21.99 8.23
N ASP A 432 9.11 -22.05 9.49
CA ASP A 432 7.70 -21.93 9.86
C ASP A 432 7.23 -20.49 9.84
N ILE A 433 8.15 -19.54 10.07
CA ILE A 433 7.85 -18.10 9.98
C ILE A 433 7.67 -17.67 8.53
N PHE A 434 8.59 -18.06 7.64
CA PHE A 434 8.62 -17.57 6.25
C PHE A 434 7.67 -18.30 5.30
N LYS A 435 6.39 -18.38 5.67
CA LYS A 435 5.36 -19.10 4.88
C LYS A 435 4.79 -18.25 3.76
N LEU A 436 4.69 -16.93 3.95
CA LEU A 436 4.08 -16.03 2.97
C LEU A 436 5.12 -15.37 2.06
N THR A 437 6.36 -15.17 2.51
CA THR A 437 7.46 -14.61 1.71
C THR A 437 7.60 -15.23 0.31
N PRO A 438 7.49 -16.56 0.08
CA PRO A 438 7.58 -17.14 -1.25
C PRO A 438 6.59 -16.55 -2.27
N PHE A 439 5.38 -16.17 -1.84
CA PHE A 439 4.39 -15.51 -2.71
C PHE A 439 4.91 -14.17 -3.22
N PHE A 440 5.58 -13.39 -2.39
CA PHE A 440 6.06 -12.06 -2.76
C PHE A 440 7.36 -12.15 -3.58
N VAL A 441 8.30 -12.98 -3.16
CA VAL A 441 9.62 -13.13 -3.79
C VAL A 441 9.54 -13.61 -5.24
N ILE A 442 8.48 -14.34 -5.60
CA ILE A 442 8.27 -14.80 -6.98
C ILE A 442 7.69 -13.70 -7.90
N GLN A 443 7.03 -12.66 -7.38
CA GLN A 443 6.37 -11.62 -8.19
C GLN A 443 7.30 -10.88 -9.17
N PRO A 444 8.54 -10.50 -8.79
CA PRO A 444 9.49 -9.87 -9.71
C PRO A 444 9.74 -10.70 -10.99
N ILE A 445 9.73 -12.03 -10.91
CA ILE A 445 9.91 -12.90 -12.08
C ILE A 445 8.77 -12.68 -13.09
N GLY A 446 7.53 -12.62 -12.60
CA GLY A 446 6.36 -12.34 -13.45
C GLY A 446 6.44 -10.97 -14.11
N LEU A 447 6.92 -9.96 -13.37
CA LEU A 447 7.15 -8.62 -13.91
C LEU A 447 8.21 -8.60 -15.03
N ILE A 448 9.31 -9.35 -14.89
CA ILE A 448 10.31 -9.49 -15.96
C ILE A 448 9.71 -10.17 -17.18
N LEU A 449 9.04 -11.31 -16.99
CA LEU A 449 8.48 -12.09 -18.10
C LEU A 449 7.49 -11.23 -18.90
N GLU A 450 6.64 -10.49 -18.20
CA GLU A 450 5.73 -9.51 -18.80
C GLU A 450 6.50 -8.42 -19.56
N ALA A 451 7.57 -7.86 -18.98
CA ALA A 451 8.36 -6.81 -19.61
C ALA A 451 9.06 -7.31 -20.89
N ILE A 452 9.70 -8.48 -20.84
CA ILE A 452 10.35 -9.12 -21.99
C ILE A 452 9.33 -9.36 -23.10
N PHE A 453 8.18 -9.96 -22.75
CA PHE A 453 7.11 -10.21 -23.71
C PHE A 453 6.62 -8.90 -24.35
N LYS A 454 6.31 -7.88 -23.56
CA LYS A 454 5.87 -6.56 -24.06
C LYS A 454 6.91 -5.91 -24.96
N ILE A 455 8.20 -6.01 -24.63
CA ILE A 455 9.30 -5.45 -25.45
C ILE A 455 9.38 -6.17 -26.79
N ASN A 456 9.41 -7.51 -26.78
CA ASN A 456 9.53 -8.31 -27.99
C ASN A 456 8.30 -8.18 -28.88
N TYR A 457 7.11 -8.18 -28.27
CA TYR A 457 5.85 -7.99 -28.99
C TYR A 457 5.76 -6.61 -29.65
N ARG A 458 6.17 -5.53 -28.95
CA ARG A 458 6.22 -4.19 -29.55
C ARG A 458 7.20 -4.10 -30.71
N LYS A 459 8.37 -4.73 -30.60
CA LYS A 459 9.33 -4.84 -31.72
C LYS A 459 8.68 -5.59 -32.88
N PHE A 460 8.08 -6.74 -32.62
CA PHE A 460 7.42 -7.54 -33.63
C PHE A 460 6.32 -6.75 -34.37
N LYS A 461 5.47 -6.06 -33.62
CA LYS A 461 4.38 -5.23 -34.14
C LYS A 461 4.88 -4.08 -35.03
N ILE A 462 5.97 -3.43 -34.66
CA ILE A 462 6.54 -2.33 -35.45
C ILE A 462 7.26 -2.86 -36.70
N TYR A 463 8.11 -3.88 -36.55
CA TYR A 463 8.98 -4.35 -37.63
C TYR A 463 8.26 -5.25 -38.64
N TYR A 464 7.43 -6.18 -38.17
CA TYR A 464 6.79 -7.17 -39.03
C TYR A 464 5.37 -6.80 -39.43
N LEU A 465 4.60 -6.21 -38.52
CA LEU A 465 3.22 -5.80 -38.84
C LEU A 465 3.14 -4.38 -39.41
N GLY A 466 4.23 -3.59 -39.35
CA GLY A 466 4.24 -2.19 -39.79
C GLY A 466 3.31 -1.27 -38.98
N ILE A 467 2.80 -1.74 -37.84
CA ILE A 467 1.83 -1.01 -37.02
C ILE A 467 2.59 -0.10 -36.06
N SER A 468 2.55 1.20 -36.35
CA SER A 468 3.07 2.23 -35.45
C SER A 468 2.08 2.54 -34.33
N LYS A 469 2.62 3.02 -33.20
CA LYS A 469 1.83 3.41 -32.02
C LYS A 469 0.77 4.44 -32.42
N GLY A 470 -0.49 4.15 -32.09
CA GLY A 470 -1.63 5.02 -32.39
C GLY A 470 -2.34 4.76 -33.73
N LYS A 471 -1.82 3.84 -34.56
CA LYS A 471 -2.50 3.36 -35.78
C LYS A 471 -3.06 1.94 -35.61
N GLU A 472 -3.30 1.54 -34.37
CA GLU A 472 -3.68 0.19 -33.99
C GLU A 472 -5.20 0.02 -34.16
N SER A 473 -5.66 -1.10 -34.72
CA SER A 473 -7.10 -1.36 -34.82
C SER A 473 -7.69 -1.61 -33.43
N SER A 474 -8.96 -1.23 -33.21
CA SER A 474 -9.65 -1.44 -31.93
C SER A 474 -9.68 -2.91 -31.52
N LEU A 475 -9.81 -3.81 -32.49
CA LEU A 475 -9.79 -5.26 -32.28
C LEU A 475 -8.42 -5.74 -31.79
N LEU A 476 -7.33 -5.24 -32.36
CA LEU A 476 -5.98 -5.55 -31.88
C LEU A 476 -5.76 -5.07 -30.44
N ILE A 477 -6.16 -3.83 -30.14
CA ILE A 477 -6.07 -3.28 -28.77
C ILE A 477 -6.87 -4.13 -27.78
N PHE A 478 -8.07 -4.57 -28.19
CA PHE A 478 -8.89 -5.44 -27.36
C PHE A 478 -8.19 -6.78 -27.05
N PHE A 479 -7.64 -7.46 -28.05
CA PHE A 479 -6.94 -8.74 -27.84
C PHE A 479 -5.67 -8.57 -27.01
N GLU A 480 -4.89 -7.50 -27.22
CA GLU A 480 -3.74 -7.18 -26.39
C GLU A 480 -4.14 -6.97 -24.93
N ARG A 481 -5.26 -6.26 -24.69
CA ARG A 481 -5.79 -6.06 -23.35
C ARG A 481 -6.26 -7.37 -22.72
N LEU A 482 -7.03 -8.16 -23.46
CA LEU A 482 -7.54 -9.45 -23.01
C LEU A 482 -6.38 -10.39 -22.63
N PHE A 483 -5.36 -10.50 -23.48
CA PHE A 483 -4.19 -11.34 -23.20
C PHE A 483 -3.44 -10.87 -21.95
N GLY A 484 -3.17 -9.57 -21.82
CA GLY A 484 -2.54 -9.03 -20.61
C GLY A 484 -3.37 -9.24 -19.34
N PHE A 485 -4.70 -9.16 -19.46
CA PHE A 485 -5.62 -9.37 -18.36
C PHE A 485 -5.60 -10.84 -17.92
N ILE A 486 -5.71 -11.77 -18.87
CA ILE A 486 -5.59 -13.22 -18.62
C ILE A 486 -4.23 -13.53 -17.97
N TRP A 487 -3.14 -13.03 -18.52
CA TRP A 487 -1.79 -13.19 -17.96
C TRP A 487 -1.72 -12.78 -16.49
N THR A 488 -2.28 -11.61 -16.16
CA THR A 488 -2.28 -11.09 -14.79
C THR A 488 -2.97 -12.05 -13.83
N TRP A 489 -4.16 -12.53 -14.16
CA TRP A 489 -4.92 -13.44 -13.31
C TRP A 489 -4.35 -14.86 -13.27
N VAL A 490 -3.82 -15.36 -14.38
CA VAL A 490 -3.15 -16.67 -14.42
C VAL A 490 -1.92 -16.66 -13.53
N TRP A 491 -1.08 -15.61 -13.63
CA TRP A 491 0.12 -15.49 -12.79
C TRP A 491 -0.23 -15.35 -11.31
N LEU A 492 -1.17 -14.46 -10.97
CA LEU A 492 -1.60 -14.28 -9.59
C LEU A 492 -2.28 -15.52 -9.03
N GLY A 493 -3.14 -16.18 -9.80
CA GLY A 493 -3.79 -17.44 -9.40
C GLY A 493 -2.78 -18.57 -9.19
N TRP A 494 -1.77 -18.68 -10.05
CA TRP A 494 -0.71 -19.68 -9.88
C TRP A 494 0.16 -19.41 -8.64
N THR A 495 0.55 -18.16 -8.42
CA THR A 495 1.35 -17.77 -7.25
C THR A 495 0.55 -17.74 -5.95
N ALA A 496 -0.76 -17.50 -6.00
CA ALA A 496 -1.64 -17.43 -4.82
C ALA A 496 -1.56 -18.68 -3.94
N ARG A 497 -1.25 -19.85 -4.51
CA ARG A 497 -1.05 -21.08 -3.75
C ARG A 497 -0.10 -20.91 -2.57
N PHE A 498 1.01 -20.16 -2.74
CA PHE A 498 2.01 -19.98 -1.70
C PHE A 498 1.43 -19.19 -0.52
N PHE A 499 0.67 -18.15 -0.83
CA PHE A 499 0.01 -17.33 0.17
C PHE A 499 -1.12 -18.08 0.87
N VAL A 500 -2.03 -18.67 0.09
CA VAL A 500 -3.22 -19.37 0.59
C VAL A 500 -2.82 -20.57 1.44
N GLN A 501 -1.95 -21.44 0.92
CA GLN A 501 -1.46 -22.59 1.67
C GLN A 501 -0.72 -22.15 2.94
N GLY A 502 0.09 -21.10 2.87
CA GLY A 502 0.76 -20.53 4.03
C GLY A 502 -0.23 -20.09 5.11
N MET A 503 -1.23 -19.30 4.76
CA MET A 503 -2.27 -18.83 5.68
C MET A 503 -3.05 -19.97 6.35
N ILE A 504 -3.42 -21.01 5.58
CA ILE A 504 -4.09 -22.19 6.14
C ILE A 504 -3.17 -22.95 7.10
N GLN A 505 -1.90 -23.17 6.74
CA GLN A 505 -0.94 -23.88 7.60
C GLN A 505 -0.67 -23.16 8.92
N LEU A 506 -0.62 -21.82 8.88
CA LEU A 506 -0.51 -20.95 10.05
C LEU A 506 -1.76 -20.97 10.92
N GLY A 507 -2.88 -21.50 10.40
CA GLY A 507 -4.14 -21.58 11.11
C GLY A 507 -4.91 -20.27 11.12
N ALA A 508 -4.69 -19.37 10.15
CA ALA A 508 -5.37 -18.06 10.09
C ALA A 508 -6.90 -18.14 9.98
N TYR A 509 -7.44 -19.34 9.74
CA TYR A 509 -8.87 -19.65 9.61
C TYR A 509 -9.30 -20.87 10.46
N ARG A 510 -8.43 -21.37 11.35
CA ARG A 510 -8.67 -22.61 12.11
C ARG A 510 -9.66 -22.45 13.27
N ARG A 511 -9.96 -21.22 13.69
CA ARG A 511 -10.73 -20.94 14.92
C ARG A 511 -12.08 -20.26 14.70
N ASP A 512 -12.75 -20.50 13.58
CA ASP A 512 -14.18 -20.16 13.42
C ASP A 512 -15.06 -21.21 14.15
N GLY A 513 -14.75 -21.49 15.42
CA GLY A 513 -15.26 -22.66 16.14
C GLY A 513 -15.63 -22.48 17.61
N ASP A 514 -15.28 -21.37 18.26
CA ASP A 514 -15.56 -21.19 19.70
C ASP A 514 -16.16 -19.81 20.10
N ARG A 515 -16.48 -18.88 19.19
CA ARG A 515 -17.11 -17.59 19.56
C ARG A 515 -18.00 -16.98 18.48
N ASP A 516 -19.06 -16.34 18.99
CA ASP A 516 -20.10 -15.49 18.37
C ASP A 516 -20.54 -15.88 16.96
N LEU A 517 -21.74 -16.46 16.90
CA LEU A 517 -22.50 -16.61 15.68
C LEU A 517 -22.69 -15.24 15.01
N TYR A 518 -22.07 -15.03 13.85
CA TYR A 518 -22.30 -13.82 13.08
C TYR A 518 -23.48 -14.04 12.14
N TRP A 519 -24.37 -13.06 12.11
CA TRP A 519 -25.43 -13.06 11.11
C TRP A 519 -24.81 -13.06 9.70
N ASN A 520 -25.30 -13.96 8.84
CA ASN A 520 -24.81 -14.15 7.48
C ASN A 520 -25.98 -14.28 6.51
N LEU A 521 -26.06 -13.34 5.55
CA LEU A 521 -27.18 -13.26 4.61
C LEU A 521 -27.12 -14.42 3.61
N PHE A 522 -25.98 -14.60 2.94
CA PHE A 522 -25.84 -15.62 1.91
C PHE A 522 -25.82 -17.03 2.50
N GLY A 523 -25.29 -17.19 3.70
CA GLY A 523 -25.39 -18.39 4.52
C GLY A 523 -26.83 -18.82 4.73
N GLY A 524 -27.68 -17.86 5.15
CA GLY A 524 -29.12 -18.07 5.32
C GLY A 524 -29.84 -18.39 4.01
N LEU A 525 -29.62 -17.58 2.97
CA LEU A 525 -30.33 -17.69 1.69
C LEU A 525 -29.98 -18.96 0.89
N ILE A 526 -28.71 -19.38 0.89
CA ILE A 526 -28.24 -20.50 0.06
C ILE A 526 -28.20 -21.81 0.86
N TRP A 527 -27.82 -21.76 2.15
CA TRP A 527 -27.60 -22.95 2.97
C TRP A 527 -28.50 -23.04 4.21
N GLY A 528 -29.44 -22.11 4.42
CA GLY A 528 -30.31 -22.10 5.60
C GLY A 528 -29.59 -21.76 6.91
N LYS A 529 -28.33 -21.30 6.85
CA LYS A 529 -27.50 -20.96 8.02
C LYS A 529 -27.37 -19.45 8.20
N TRP A 530 -28.34 -18.87 8.88
CA TRP A 530 -28.39 -17.42 9.17
C TRP A 530 -27.30 -16.93 10.13
N TYR A 531 -26.63 -17.87 10.79
CA TYR A 531 -25.64 -17.62 11.83
C TYR A 531 -24.48 -18.59 11.62
N ILE A 532 -23.28 -18.07 11.45
CA ILE A 532 -22.06 -18.83 11.13
C ILE A 532 -20.90 -18.33 11.97
#